data_AF-A0A2I7N735-F1
#
_entry.id   AF-A0A2I7N735-F1
#
_cell.length_a   1.000
_cell.length_b   1.000
_cell.length_c   1.000
_cell.angle_alpha   90.00
_cell.angle_beta   90.00
_cell.angle_gamma   90.00
#
_symmetry.space_group_name_H-M   'P 1'
#
loop_
_entity.id
_entity.type
_entity.pdbx_description
1 polymer ?
#
loop_
_entity_poly.entity_id
_entity_poly.type
_entity_poly.pdbx_seq_one_letter_code
_entity_poly.pdbx_strand_id
1 'polypeptide(L)'
;MKRISFLNGNFIDHSEAYVHIEDRGIQFADGVYEVILLYKNQLIDNEWHLDRLFRSLNEINIKLPYTHEQLTNIMMNLCQQNNLENASLYIQVTRGVSNRNQLIPKGINPTLIMTVSPLIVTTPTSY
;
A
#
# COMPACT_ATOMS: atom_id res chain seq x y z
N MET A 1 11.01 18.78 0.46
CA MET A 1 9.55 18.67 0.29
C MET A 1 9.02 17.68 1.30
N LYS A 2 7.86 17.95 1.91
CA LYS A 2 7.23 17.03 2.86
C LYS A 2 6.75 15.79 2.11
N ARG A 3 7.20 14.59 2.49
CA ARG A 3 6.78 13.33 1.89
C ARG A 3 5.93 12.61 2.92
N ILE A 4 4.69 12.30 2.58
CA ILE A 4 3.75 11.60 3.47
C ILE A 4 3.60 10.15 3.02
N SER A 5 3.47 9.25 3.98
CA SER A 5 3.07 7.85 3.76
C SER A 5 1.88 7.50 4.62
N PHE A 6 1.14 6.48 4.21
CA PHE A 6 0.04 5.95 5.00
C PHE A 6 0.47 4.64 5.67
N LEU A 7 0.31 4.56 6.98
CA LEU A 7 0.64 3.37 7.77
C LEU A 7 -0.46 3.13 8.81
N ASN A 8 -1.13 1.98 8.72
CA ASN A 8 -2.12 1.50 9.69
C ASN A 8 -3.16 2.57 10.11
N GLY A 9 -3.76 3.27 9.15
CA GLY A 9 -4.79 4.27 9.42
C GLY A 9 -4.28 5.71 9.54
N ASN A 10 -2.97 5.94 9.58
CA ASN A 10 -2.38 7.25 9.84
C ASN A 10 -1.58 7.76 8.64
N PHE A 11 -1.71 9.06 8.36
CA PHE A 11 -0.81 9.79 7.47
C PHE A 11 0.38 10.28 8.28
N ILE A 12 1.58 9.78 7.97
CA ILE A 12 2.80 9.99 8.76
C ILE A 12 3.86 10.60 7.84
N ASP A 13 4.76 11.43 8.40
CA ASP A 13 5.96 11.83 7.68
C ASP A 13 6.73 10.57 7.25
N HIS A 14 7.18 10.52 5.99
CA HIS A 14 7.83 9.34 5.44
C HIS A 14 9.09 8.95 6.23
N SER A 15 9.81 9.92 6.80
CA SER A 15 10.99 9.65 7.62
C SER A 15 10.67 9.03 8.99
N GLU A 16 9.40 9.03 9.40
CA GLU A 16 8.91 8.49 10.66
C GLU A 16 8.03 7.24 10.47
N ALA A 17 7.87 6.76 9.23
CA ALA A 17 7.06 5.60 8.92
C ALA A 17 7.83 4.29 9.19
N TYR A 18 7.75 3.78 10.42
CA TYR A 18 8.44 2.55 10.84
C TYR A 18 7.49 1.35 10.95
N VAL A 19 7.94 0.19 10.48
CA VAL A 19 7.26 -1.10 10.65
C VAL A 19 7.97 -1.90 11.73
N HIS A 20 7.22 -2.61 12.57
CA HIS A 20 7.78 -3.43 13.64
C HIS A 20 8.64 -4.57 13.08
N ILE A 21 9.77 -4.90 13.71
CA ILE A 21 10.70 -5.92 13.23
C ILE A 21 10.08 -7.33 13.15
N GLU A 22 9.08 -7.60 13.98
CA GLU A 22 8.30 -8.85 13.97
C GLU A 22 7.12 -8.84 13.00
N ASP A 23 7.02 -7.84 12.13
CA ASP A 23 6.07 -7.90 11.01
C ASP A 23 6.39 -9.11 10.13
N ARG A 24 5.37 -9.94 9.88
CA ARG A 24 5.53 -11.18 9.12
C ARG A 24 5.90 -10.95 7.66
N GLY A 25 5.59 -9.79 7.10
CA GLY A 25 6.07 -9.39 5.78
C GLY A 25 7.58 -9.30 5.72
N ILE A 26 8.24 -8.83 6.80
CA ILE A 26 9.70 -8.77 6.91
C ILE A 26 10.26 -10.17 7.21
N GLN A 27 9.64 -10.89 8.15
CA GLN A 27 10.15 -12.17 8.64
C GLN A 27 9.99 -13.34 7.64
N PHE A 28 8.98 -13.28 6.78
CA PHE A 28 8.55 -14.41 5.94
C PHE A 28 8.06 -14.02 4.55
N ALA A 29 8.14 -12.74 4.14
CA ALA A 29 7.50 -12.24 2.92
C ALA A 29 5.97 -12.53 2.88
N ASP A 30 5.34 -12.58 4.06
CA ASP A 30 3.92 -12.95 4.24
C ASP A 30 3.02 -11.74 4.01
N GLY A 31 2.78 -11.42 2.73
CA GLY A 31 1.96 -10.30 2.31
C GLY A 31 1.73 -10.23 0.80
N VAL A 32 0.93 -9.25 0.39
CA VAL A 32 0.64 -8.92 -1.00
C VAL A 32 0.95 -7.44 -1.22
N TYR A 33 1.42 -7.09 -2.42
CA TYR A 33 1.54 -5.70 -2.85
C TYR A 33 0.75 -5.46 -4.12
N GLU A 34 0.40 -4.20 -4.36
CA GLU A 34 -0.29 -3.73 -5.56
C GLU A 34 0.24 -2.35 -5.96
N VAL A 35 0.20 -2.03 -7.25
CA VAL A 35 0.64 -0.72 -7.76
C VAL A 35 -0.44 -0.13 -8.66
N ILE A 36 -0.90 1.08 -8.34
CA ILE A 36 -1.95 1.79 -9.08
C ILE A 36 -1.37 3.11 -9.58
N LEU A 37 -1.65 3.48 -10.83
CA LEU A 37 -1.22 4.75 -11.37
C LEU A 37 -2.26 5.84 -11.08
N LEU A 38 -1.79 6.99 -10.66
CA LEU A 38 -2.53 8.25 -10.74
C LEU A 38 -2.05 8.99 -11.99
N TYR A 39 -2.97 9.41 -12.84
CA TYR A 39 -2.68 10.25 -14.00
C TYR A 39 -3.74 11.33 -14.12
N LYS A 40 -3.31 12.59 -14.22
CA LYS A 40 -4.22 13.76 -14.24
C LYS A 40 -5.29 13.71 -13.15
N ASN A 41 -4.88 13.41 -11.91
CA ASN A 41 -5.77 13.29 -10.74
C ASN A 41 -6.83 12.16 -10.84
N GLN A 42 -6.62 11.15 -11.70
CA GLN A 42 -7.49 9.98 -11.81
C GLN A 42 -6.70 8.70 -11.60
N LEU A 43 -7.22 7.78 -10.77
CA LEU A 43 -6.64 6.46 -10.58
C LEU A 43 -7.01 5.59 -11.79
N ILE A 44 -6.00 4.99 -12.42
CA ILE A 44 -6.16 4.13 -13.60
C ILE A 44 -6.53 2.72 -13.15
N ASP A 45 -7.60 2.18 -13.74
CA ASP A 45 -8.11 0.81 -13.50
C ASP A 45 -8.26 0.42 -12.02
N ASN A 46 -8.57 1.41 -11.17
CA ASN A 46 -8.55 1.28 -9.71
C ASN A 46 -9.37 0.08 -9.19
N GLU A 47 -10.58 -0.12 -9.73
CA GLU A 47 -11.44 -1.23 -9.33
C GLU A 47 -10.77 -2.59 -9.60
N TRP A 48 -10.17 -2.76 -10.79
CA TRP A 48 -9.48 -4.00 -11.17
C TRP A 48 -8.24 -4.27 -10.31
N HIS A 49 -7.50 -3.22 -9.94
CA HIS A 49 -6.37 -3.35 -9.02
C HIS A 49 -6.83 -3.74 -7.61
N LEU A 50 -7.90 -3.12 -7.10
CA LEU A 50 -8.43 -3.45 -5.78
C LEU A 50 -9.02 -4.87 -5.77
N ASP A 51 -9.78 -5.28 -6.78
CA ASP A 51 -10.28 -6.65 -6.92
C ASP A 51 -9.13 -7.67 -6.89
N ARG A 52 -8.02 -7.37 -7.58
CA ARG A 52 -6.83 -8.23 -7.57
C ARG A 52 -6.16 -8.27 -6.20
N LEU A 53 -6.04 -7.13 -5.51
CA LEU A 53 -5.50 -7.06 -4.15
C LEU A 53 -6.33 -7.92 -3.19
N PHE A 54 -7.65 -7.71 -3.15
CA PHE A 54 -8.55 -8.45 -2.25
C PHE A 54 -8.57 -9.95 -2.55
N ARG A 55 -8.62 -10.33 -3.83
CA ARG A 55 -8.52 -11.74 -4.23
C ARG A 55 -7.21 -12.35 -3.73
N SER A 56 -6.07 -11.69 -3.96
CA SER A 56 -4.75 -12.21 -3.56
C SER A 56 -4.62 -12.33 -2.03
N LEU A 57 -5.15 -11.37 -1.27
CA LEU A 57 -5.19 -11.43 0.19
C LEU A 57 -6.06 -12.59 0.69
N ASN A 58 -7.20 -12.83 0.02
CA ASN A 58 -8.08 -13.95 0.35
C ASN A 58 -7.39 -15.30 0.13
N GLU A 59 -6.64 -15.49 -0.96
CA GLU A 59 -5.88 -16.73 -1.22
C GLU A 59 -4.87 -17.07 -0.11
N ILE A 60 -4.34 -16.06 0.59
CA ILE A 60 -3.42 -16.26 1.72
C ILE A 60 -4.06 -16.00 3.09
N ASN A 61 -5.39 -15.96 3.16
CA ASN A 61 -6.17 -15.80 4.39
C ASN A 61 -5.81 -14.53 5.21
N ILE A 62 -5.59 -13.40 4.54
CA ILE A 62 -5.42 -12.09 5.18
C ILE A 62 -6.70 -11.28 4.97
N LYS A 63 -7.31 -10.81 6.05
CA LYS A 63 -8.54 -9.99 6.00
C LYS A 63 -8.21 -8.52 6.23
N LEU A 64 -8.27 -7.72 5.17
CA LEU A 64 -8.07 -6.28 5.24
C LEU A 64 -9.38 -5.58 5.69
N PRO A 65 -9.41 -4.82 6.80
CA PRO A 65 -10.63 -4.22 7.33
C PRO A 65 -10.96 -2.87 6.63
N TYR A 66 -10.92 -2.84 5.30
CA TYR A 66 -11.23 -1.66 4.50
C TYR A 66 -12.10 -2.04 3.31
N THR A 67 -12.99 -1.15 2.88
CA THR A 67 -13.72 -1.27 1.61
C THR A 67 -12.92 -0.69 0.45
N HIS A 68 -13.31 -1.02 -0.79
CA HIS A 68 -12.72 -0.39 -1.99
C HIS A 68 -12.82 1.13 -1.95
N GLU A 69 -13.98 1.66 -1.55
CA GLU A 69 -14.20 3.10 -1.42
C GLU A 69 -13.28 3.74 -0.39
N GLN A 70 -13.12 3.12 0.79
CA GLN A 70 -12.22 3.63 1.82
C GLN A 70 -10.77 3.67 1.36
N LEU A 71 -10.29 2.60 0.71
CA LEU A 71 -8.93 2.57 0.16
C LEU A 71 -8.77 3.64 -0.93
N THR A 72 -9.75 3.77 -1.82
CA THR A 72 -9.75 4.80 -2.88
C THR A 72 -9.62 6.21 -2.29
N ASN A 73 -10.41 6.52 -1.26
CA ASN A 73 -10.35 7.82 -0.59
C ASN A 73 -9.00 8.05 0.11
N ILE A 74 -8.44 7.03 0.76
CA ILE A 74 -7.11 7.10 1.40
C ILE A 74 -6.03 7.37 0.34
N MET A 75 -6.08 6.65 -0.78
CA MET A 75 -5.13 6.79 -1.88
C MET A 75 -5.15 8.19 -2.49
N MET A 76 -6.35 8.71 -2.79
CA MET A 76 -6.51 10.06 -3.33
C MET A 76 -6.01 11.13 -2.35
N ASN A 77 -6.34 11.00 -1.05
CA ASN A 77 -5.84 11.90 -0.01
C ASN A 77 -4.30 11.83 0.12
N LEU A 78 -3.71 10.65 0.03
CA LEU A 78 -2.26 10.48 0.07
C LEU A 78 -1.56 11.20 -1.09
N CYS A 79 -2.09 11.08 -2.31
CA CYS A 79 -1.58 11.82 -3.47
C CYS A 79 -1.72 13.34 -3.29
N GLN A 80 -2.87 13.80 -2.78
CA GLN A 80 -3.12 15.21 -2.50
C GLN A 80 -2.14 15.78 -1.46
N GLN A 81 -1.90 15.08 -0.35
CA GLN A 81 -0.96 15.53 0.69
C GLN A 81 0.49 15.60 0.20
N ASN A 82 0.83 14.83 -0.84
CA ASN A 82 2.14 14.87 -1.49
C ASN A 82 2.18 15.84 -2.69
N ASN A 83 1.08 16.55 -3.01
CA ASN A 83 0.94 17.45 -4.16
C ASN A 83 1.27 16.76 -5.51
N LEU A 84 0.78 15.53 -5.71
CA LEU A 84 1.01 14.76 -6.92
C LEU A 84 -0.28 14.58 -7.72
N GLU A 85 -0.22 14.94 -9.00
CA GLU A 85 -1.30 14.70 -9.97
C GLU A 85 -1.00 13.52 -10.91
N ASN A 86 0.29 13.14 -10.99
CA ASN A 86 0.79 12.00 -11.75
C ASN A 86 1.76 11.23 -10.85
N ALA A 87 1.39 10.00 -10.47
CA ALA A 87 2.12 9.23 -9.49
C ALA A 87 1.97 7.72 -9.71
N SER A 88 2.93 6.96 -9.21
CA SER A 88 2.76 5.56 -8.90
C SER A 88 2.44 5.41 -7.42
N LEU A 89 1.30 4.80 -7.11
CA LEU A 89 0.86 4.49 -5.76
C LEU A 89 1.12 3.02 -5.47
N TYR A 90 1.89 2.77 -4.43
CA TYR A 90 2.23 1.42 -3.96
C TYR A 90 1.40 1.12 -2.71
N ILE A 91 0.69 0.00 -2.72
CA ILE A 91 -0.01 -0.57 -1.57
C ILE A 91 0.71 -1.85 -1.18
N GLN A 92 0.97 -2.03 0.10
CA GLN A 92 1.48 -3.29 0.63
C GLN A 92 0.68 -3.67 1.88
N VAL A 93 0.23 -4.92 1.91
CA VAL A 93 -0.50 -5.50 3.02
C VAL A 93 0.22 -6.75 3.47
N THR A 94 0.67 -6.77 4.72
CA THR A 94 1.28 -7.95 5.33
C THR A 94 0.33 -8.57 6.33
N ARG A 95 0.60 -9.82 6.74
CA ARG A 95 -0.25 -10.47 7.77
C ARG A 95 -0.23 -9.71 9.10
N GLY A 96 0.80 -8.90 9.34
CA GLY A 96 0.95 -8.07 10.54
C GLY A 96 1.99 -8.59 11.50
N VAL A 97 1.98 -8.05 12.71
CA VAL A 97 2.98 -8.32 13.75
C VAL A 97 2.60 -9.56 14.56
N SER A 98 3.55 -10.48 14.72
CA SER A 98 3.41 -11.63 15.62
C SER A 98 4.78 -12.16 15.99
N ASN A 99 4.91 -12.78 17.17
CA ASN A 99 6.12 -13.53 17.55
C ASN A 99 6.59 -14.45 16.41
N ARG A 100 7.91 -14.55 16.25
CA ARG A 100 8.50 -15.38 15.19
C ARG A 100 8.14 -16.86 15.35
N ASN A 101 7.16 -17.28 14.56
CA ASN A 101 6.68 -18.67 14.48
C ASN A 101 6.20 -18.95 13.04
N GLN A 102 6.47 -20.16 12.54
CA GLN A 102 6.06 -20.61 11.21
C GLN A 102 4.54 -20.81 11.09
N LEU A 103 3.86 -21.13 12.20
CA LEU A 103 2.40 -21.29 12.22
C LEU A 103 1.70 -19.96 11.91
N ILE A 104 0.59 -20.03 11.17
CA ILE A 104 -0.26 -18.88 10.89
C ILE A 104 -0.97 -18.48 12.20
N PRO A 105 -0.73 -17.27 12.73
CA PRO A 105 -1.36 -16.82 13.96
C PRO A 105 -2.84 -16.46 13.74
N LYS A 106 -3.65 -16.57 14.79
CA LYS A 106 -5.07 -16.17 14.78
C LYS A 106 -5.23 -14.77 15.35
N GLY A 107 -6.19 -14.01 14.81
CA GLY A 107 -6.61 -12.72 15.39
C GLY A 107 -5.58 -11.60 15.29
N ILE A 108 -4.67 -11.67 14.31
CA ILE A 108 -3.70 -10.58 14.08
C ILE A 108 -4.24 -9.57 13.07
N ASN A 109 -3.91 -8.30 13.31
CA ASN A 109 -4.29 -7.20 12.43
C ASN A 109 -3.24 -7.07 11.30
N PRO A 110 -3.66 -7.06 10.02
CA PRO A 110 -2.74 -6.81 8.92
C PRO A 110 -2.06 -5.45 9.03
N THR A 111 -0.80 -5.38 8.60
CA THR A 111 -0.13 -4.09 8.41
C THR A 111 -0.46 -3.58 7.02
N LEU A 112 -1.00 -2.36 6.92
CA LEU A 112 -1.32 -1.69 5.67
C LEU A 112 -0.37 -0.50 5.48
N ILE A 113 0.39 -0.53 4.39
CA ILE A 113 1.36 0.49 4.00
C ILE A 113 0.93 1.04 2.65
N MET A 114 0.93 2.36 2.50
CA MET A 114 0.87 2.98 1.18
C MET A 114 1.91 4.08 1.03
N THR A 115 2.54 4.11 -0.14
CA THR A 115 3.48 5.17 -0.52
C THR A 115 3.17 5.65 -1.93
N VAL A 116 3.58 6.88 -2.22
CA VAL A 116 3.46 7.48 -3.55
C VAL A 116 4.82 7.97 -4.02
N SER A 117 5.05 7.86 -5.33
CA SER A 117 6.23 8.41 -6.01
C SER A 117 5.79 9.13 -7.28
N PRO A 118 6.40 10.27 -7.65
CA PRO A 118 6.09 10.96 -8.90
C PRO A 118 6.28 10.02 -10.10
N LEU A 119 5.34 10.07 -11.05
CA LEU A 119 5.47 9.32 -12.30
C LEU A 119 6.46 10.06 -13.22
N ILE A 120 7.64 9.49 -13.44
CA ILE A 120 8.60 10.03 -14.42
C ILE A 120 8.30 9.38 -15.76
N VAL A 121 7.64 10.13 -16.66
CA VAL A 121 7.46 9.70 -18.04
C VAL A 121 8.75 10.02 -18.80
N THR A 122 9.61 9.02 -18.96
CA THR A 122 10.75 9.13 -19.89
C THR A 122 10.27 8.86 -21.31
N THR A 123 10.28 9.87 -22.18
CA THR A 123 10.12 9.64 -23.62
C THR A 123 11.31 8.85 -24.16
N PRO A 124 11.10 7.79 -24.96
CA PRO A 124 12.17 7.01 -25.54
C PRO A 124 12.81 7.77 -26.72
N THR A 125 13.53 8.85 -26.44
CA THR A 125 14.34 9.58 -27.41
C THR A 125 15.56 10.16 -26.72
N SER A 126 16.50 9.29 -26.37
CA SER A 126 17.91 9.63 -26.14
C SER A 126 18.71 8.34 -25.93
N TYR A 127 18.87 7.58 -27.01
CA TYR A 127 20.04 6.74 -27.26
C TYR A 127 20.57 7.12 -28.64
#